data_AF-A0A6G0Y4V4-F1
#
_entry.id   AF-A0A6G0Y4V4-F1
#
_cell.length_a   1.000
_cell.length_b   1.000
_cell.length_c   1.000
_cell.angle_alpha   90.00
_cell.angle_beta   90.00
_cell.angle_gamma   90.00
#
_symmetry.space_group_name_H-M   'P 1'
#
loop_
_entity.id
_entity.type
_entity.pdbx_description
1 polymer ?
#
loop_
_entity_poly.entity_id
_entity_poly.type
_entity_poly.pdbx_seq_one_letter_code
_entity_poly.pdbx_strand_id
1 'polypeptide(L)'
;MSHDKISDDQDFKNQLVAELSYIGGKNVKLVVKRIMSKLFCDNLLSSYSYTGKKGKDKFSTLSVCSVVFGKNYYIQIYYYI
;
A
#
# COMPACT_ATOMS: atom_id res chain seq x y z
N MET A 1 -27.65 18.97 9.38
CA MET A 1 -26.45 19.70 9.84
C MET A 1 -25.29 19.16 9.02
N SER A 2 -24.61 20.06 8.32
CA SER A 2 -23.83 19.93 7.08
C SER A 2 -22.71 18.87 7.06
N HIS A 3 -22.54 18.26 5.89
CA HIS A 3 -21.50 17.30 5.46
C HIS A 3 -20.08 17.91 5.35
N ASP A 4 -19.83 19.10 5.91
CA ASP A 4 -18.66 19.93 5.59
C ASP A 4 -17.58 19.98 6.67
N LYS A 5 -17.64 19.11 7.69
CA LYS A 5 -16.69 19.17 8.84
C LYS A 5 -15.38 18.38 8.65
N ILE A 6 -15.22 17.62 7.56
CA ILE A 6 -14.04 16.76 7.37
C ILE A 6 -12.81 17.59 6.90
N SER A 7 -13.02 18.80 6.38
CA SER A 7 -11.97 19.54 5.69
C SER A 7 -10.98 20.29 6.61
N ASP A 8 -11.36 20.70 7.82
CA ASP A 8 -10.58 21.70 8.58
C ASP A 8 -10.33 21.39 10.07
N ASP A 9 -10.74 20.22 10.56
CA ASP A 9 -10.43 19.78 11.92
C ASP A 9 -9.00 19.18 11.97
N GLN A 10 -8.05 19.98 12.46
CA GLN A 10 -6.65 19.56 12.59
C GLN A 10 -6.46 18.46 13.64
N ASP A 11 -7.27 18.44 14.70
CA ASP A 11 -7.18 17.41 15.74
C ASP A 11 -7.63 16.06 15.19
N PHE A 12 -8.72 16.04 14.42
CA PHE A 12 -9.16 14.85 13.69
C PHE A 12 -8.09 14.35 12.71
N LYS A 13 -7.48 15.24 11.92
CA LYS A 13 -6.39 14.87 10.99
C LYS A 13 -5.20 14.28 11.73
N ASN A 14 -4.78 14.89 12.83
CA ASN A 14 -3.67 14.41 13.64
C ASN A 14 -3.96 13.05 14.27
N GLN A 15 -5.17 12.85 14.78
CA GLN A 15 -5.60 11.57 15.33
C GLN A 15 -5.65 10.49 14.25
N LEU A 16 -6.20 10.80 13.08
CA LEU A 16 -6.24 9.86 11.96
C LEU A 16 -4.83 9.46 11.50
N VAL A 17 -3.91 10.43 11.39
CA VAL A 17 -2.51 10.17 11.06
C VAL A 17 -1.84 9.30 12.13
N ALA A 18 -2.11 9.56 13.42
CA ALA A 18 -1.56 8.77 14.53
C ALA A 18 -2.05 7.32 14.48
N GLU A 19 -3.34 7.09 14.29
CA GLU A 19 -3.94 5.74 14.19
C GLU A 19 -3.41 4.98 12.97
N LEU A 20 -3.39 5.62 11.80
CA LEU A 20 -2.86 5.00 10.58
C LEU A 20 -1.36 4.72 10.69
N SER A 21 -0.59 5.59 11.36
CA SER A 21 0.83 5.37 11.60
C SER A 21 1.08 4.24 12.61
N TYR A 22 0.22 4.10 13.61
CA TYR A 22 0.28 3.01 14.58
C TYR A 22 0.03 1.65 13.90
N ILE A 23 -1.06 1.55 13.14
CA ILE A 23 -1.46 0.32 12.43
C ILE A 23 -0.49 0.01 11.28
N GLY A 24 -0.28 1.01 10.42
CA GLY A 24 0.43 0.88 9.16
C GLY A 24 1.95 0.98 9.29
N GLY A 25 2.44 1.75 10.27
CA GLY A 25 3.86 2.01 10.48
C GLY A 25 4.27 3.41 10.03
N LYS A 26 5.51 3.79 10.36
CA LYS A 26 6.01 5.16 10.22
C LYS A 26 6.27 5.61 8.77
N ASN A 27 6.17 4.71 7.79
CA ASN A 27 6.34 5.05 6.37
C ASN A 27 5.61 4.06 5.45
N VAL A 28 5.36 4.50 4.21
CA VAL A 28 4.63 3.74 3.18
C VAL A 28 5.24 2.36 2.92
N LYS A 29 6.57 2.23 2.95
CA LYS A 29 7.26 0.94 2.74
C LYS A 29 6.81 -0.11 3.77
N LEU A 30 6.74 0.28 5.04
CA LEU A 30 6.33 -0.61 6.12
C LEU A 30 4.85 -0.98 6.02
N VAL A 31 4.00 -0.01 5.65
CA VAL A 31 2.57 -0.23 5.42
C VAL A 31 2.36 -1.25 4.31
N VAL A 32 2.98 -1.04 3.14
CA VAL A 32 2.91 -1.96 2.00
C VAL A 32 3.43 -3.34 2.38
N LYS A 33 4.58 -3.42 3.06
CA LYS A 33 5.14 -4.71 3.53
C LYS A 33 4.13 -5.47 4.40
N ARG A 34 3.49 -4.79 5.36
CA ARG A 34 2.49 -5.41 6.25
C ARG A 34 1.24 -5.87 5.50
N ILE A 35 0.77 -5.10 4.53
CA ILE A 35 -0.35 -5.49 3.67
C ILE A 35 0.03 -6.73 2.86
N MET A 36 1.19 -6.72 2.20
CA MET A 36 1.68 -7.84 1.39
C MET A 36 1.83 -9.12 2.22
N SER A 37 2.38 -9.05 3.43
CA SER A 37 2.52 -10.20 4.34
C SER A 37 1.19 -10.76 4.88
N LYS A 38 0.11 -9.95 4.86
CA LYS A 38 -1.24 -10.42 5.26
C LYS A 38 -1.99 -11.04 4.08
N LEU A 39 -1.73 -10.58 2.86
CA LEU A 39 -2.41 -11.04 1.66
C LEU A 39 -1.75 -12.26 1.03
N PHE A 40 -0.43 -12.41 1.19
CA PHE A 40 0.35 -13.45 0.52
C PHE A 40 1.34 -14.12 1.46
N CYS A 41 1.58 -15.40 1.23
CA CYS A 41 2.71 -16.11 1.82
C CYS A 41 3.98 -15.92 0.97
N ASP A 42 5.14 -16.05 1.60
CA ASP A 42 6.44 -15.83 0.96
C ASP A 42 6.66 -16.75 -0.24
N ASN A 43 6.19 -18.00 -0.15
CA ASN A 43 6.31 -18.98 -1.23
C ASN A 43 5.60 -18.50 -2.51
N LEU A 44 4.39 -17.94 -2.36
CA LEU A 44 3.67 -17.39 -3.50
C LEU A 44 4.40 -16.17 -4.05
N LEU A 45 4.78 -15.19 -3.21
CA LEU A 45 5.48 -13.99 -3.69
C LEU A 45 6.84 -14.30 -4.32
N SER A 46 7.47 -15.42 -3.96
CA SER A 46 8.74 -15.85 -4.54
C SER A 46 8.65 -16.10 -6.05
N SER A 47 7.50 -16.51 -6.58
CA SER A 47 7.28 -16.74 -8.02
C SER A 47 6.92 -15.48 -8.80
N TYR A 48 6.68 -14.36 -8.11
CA TYR A 48 6.31 -13.09 -8.72
C TYR A 48 7.42 -12.05 -8.63
N SER A 49 7.40 -11.12 -9.57
CA SER A 49 8.04 -9.81 -9.44
C SER A 49 7.12 -8.75 -10.01
N TYR A 50 7.34 -7.48 -9.65
CA TYR A 50 6.44 -6.42 -10.08
C TYR A 50 6.23 -6.38 -11.60
N THR A 51 7.33 -6.45 -12.37
CA THR A 51 7.31 -6.37 -13.85
C THR A 51 7.57 -7.69 -14.56
N GLY A 52 7.74 -8.81 -13.84
CA GLY A 52 8.02 -10.13 -14.43
C GLY A 52 9.50 -10.36 -14.79
N LYS A 53 10.44 -9.77 -14.05
CA LYS A 53 11.88 -9.96 -14.25
C LYS A 53 12.32 -11.36 -13.79
N LYS A 54 13.41 -11.86 -14.40
CA LYS A 54 14.08 -13.12 -14.03
C LYS A 54 13.16 -14.36 -14.13
N GLY A 55 12.30 -14.40 -15.14
CA GLY A 55 11.39 -15.54 -15.37
C GLY A 55 10.25 -15.66 -14.35
N LYS A 56 10.01 -14.62 -13.54
CA LYS A 56 8.90 -14.56 -12.60
C LYS A 56 7.64 -14.01 -13.25
N ASP A 57 6.50 -14.36 -12.69
CA ASP A 57 5.21 -13.82 -13.13
C ASP A 57 5.06 -12.33 -12.77
N LYS A 58 4.21 -11.62 -13.51
CA LYS A 58 3.93 -10.19 -13.31
C LYS A 58 2.96 -10.01 -12.15
N PHE A 59 3.42 -9.43 -11.04
CA PHE A 59 2.52 -9.05 -9.95
C PHE A 59 1.58 -7.90 -10.37
N SER A 60 2.07 -6.98 -11.21
CA SER A 60 1.30 -5.82 -11.70
C SER A 60 0.03 -6.17 -12.49
N THR A 61 -0.09 -7.41 -12.97
CA THR A 61 -1.30 -7.88 -13.66
C THR A 61 -2.34 -8.48 -12.72
N LEU A 62 -2.01 -8.71 -11.44
CA LEU A 62 -2.97 -9.21 -10.46
C LEU A 62 -3.92 -8.08 -10.05
N SER A 63 -5.22 -8.38 -9.94
CA SER A 63 -6.25 -7.40 -9.53
C SER A 63 -5.93 -6.74 -8.19
N VAL A 64 -5.39 -7.50 -7.25
CA VAL A 64 -4.92 -7.06 -5.94
C VAL A 64 -3.83 -5.97 -6.00
N CYS A 65 -3.04 -5.90 -7.08
CA CYS A 65 -2.04 -4.86 -7.26
C CYS A 65 -2.69 -3.47 -7.28
N SER A 66 -3.87 -3.34 -7.91
CA SER A 66 -4.62 -2.08 -7.94
C SER A 66 -5.15 -1.66 -6.56
N VAL A 67 -5.40 -2.63 -5.67
CA VAL A 67 -5.86 -2.40 -4.30
C VAL A 67 -4.70 -1.93 -3.41
N VAL A 68 -3.53 -2.55 -3.55
CA VAL A 68 -2.35 -2.23 -2.71
C VAL A 68 -1.69 -0.91 -3.14
N PHE A 69 -1.67 -0.61 -4.44
CA PHE A 69 -0.86 0.48 -4.98
C PHE A 69 -1.64 1.60 -5.68
N GLY A 70 -2.95 1.42 -5.92
CA GLY A 70 -3.75 2.36 -6.69
C GLY A 70 -3.38 2.42 -8.17
N LYS A 71 -4.28 2.95 -9.01
CA LYS A 71 -4.07 3.02 -10.48
C LYS A 71 -3.06 4.09 -10.93
N ASN A 72 -2.64 5.02 -10.06
CA ASN A 72 -1.95 6.27 -10.47
C ASN A 72 -0.53 6.48 -9.91
N TYR A 73 0.10 5.52 -9.21
CA TYR A 73 1.40 5.73 -8.55
C TYR A 73 2.55 4.89 -9.13
N TYR A 74 2.60 4.74 -10.46
CA TYR A 74 3.64 3.98 -11.18
C TYR A 74 5.09 4.39 -10.84
N ILE A 75 5.31 5.60 -10.30
CA ILE A 75 6.65 6.14 -10.04
C ILE A 75 7.19 5.78 -8.65
N GLN A 76 6.33 5.56 -7.63
CA GLN A 76 6.81 5.32 -6.26
C GLN A 76 7.13 3.83 -5.97
N ILE A 77 6.50 2.89 -6.69
CA ILE A 77 6.63 1.45 -6.43
C ILE A 77 8.03 0.94 -6.79
N TYR A 78 8.70 1.54 -7.78
CA TYR A 78 10.08 1.21 -8.17
C TYR A 78 11.11 1.36 -7.04
N TYR A 79 10.80 2.14 -5.99
CA TYR A 79 11.69 2.34 -4.85
C TYR A 79 11.39 1.42 -3.65
N TYR A 80 10.28 0.68 -3.67
CA TYR A 80 9.79 -0.03 -2.49
C TYR A 80 9.70 -1.56 -2.63
N ILE A 81 9.81 -2.09 -3.86
CA ILE A 81 10.00 -3.51 -4.15
C ILE A 81 11.42 -3.71 -4.67
#